data_AF-A0A3E1P804-F1
#
_entry.id   AF-A0A3E1P804-F1
#
_cell.length_a   1.000
_cell.length_b   1.000
_cell.length_c   1.000
_cell.angle_alpha   90.00
_cell.angle_beta   90.00
_cell.angle_gamma   90.00
#
_symmetry.space_group_name_H-M   'P 1'
#
loop_
_entity.id
_entity.type
_entity.pdbx_description
1 polymer ?
#
loop_
_entity_poly.entity_id
_entity_poly.type
_entity_poly.pdbx_seq_one_letter_code
_entity_poly.pdbx_strand_id
1 'polypeptide(L)'
;MFRYMPLYLLAGAVSLNACQSSEKKIPGKDSVLVATTADTANHMILIPGGTFIMGANDADARRDEQPRHSVTVDSFYIDEHEVTNAEFARFVEATGYLTTAEKPISKEELMQQLPPGSPEPDSSMLLPGALVFTPPNHAVPLDDVSQWWTFIQGASWRHPQGPGSEITGKENLPVVQVSWDDAQAYARWAGKRLPTEAEWEFAARGGLNDQPYTWGSDPITSGKPKANTWNGNFPYQNTGTDGFTGLAPVRSFPANGYGLYDMAGNVWEWVADWYDVDYYKHADHAHNPTGPQKGYDPDDPSVAKHTIRGGSFMCTDQYCSGYRVTARMKSSPESGLENLGFRCVR
;
A
#
# COMPACT_ATOMS: atom_id res chain seq x y z
N MET A 1 -22.42 23.79 -1.16
CA MET A 1 -23.41 24.89 -1.21
C MET A 1 -23.70 25.34 0.22
N PHE A 2 -22.97 26.34 0.73
CA PHE A 2 -23.42 27.36 1.70
C PHE A 2 -22.32 28.44 1.75
N ARG A 3 -22.74 29.70 1.60
CA ARG A 3 -21.91 30.91 1.44
C ARG A 3 -21.95 31.74 2.73
N TYR A 4 -20.87 32.50 2.91
CA TYR A 4 -20.72 33.85 3.53
C TYR A 4 -19.77 33.95 4.75
N MET A 5 -18.71 34.74 4.51
CA MET A 5 -17.74 35.34 5.43
C MET A 5 -18.40 36.53 6.18
N PRO A 6 -17.81 37.06 7.28
CA PRO A 6 -16.82 38.13 7.10
C PRO A 6 -15.62 38.11 8.06
N LEU A 7 -14.59 38.80 7.57
CA LEU A 7 -13.28 39.12 8.09
C LEU A 7 -13.34 40.16 9.23
N TYR A 8 -12.49 40.03 10.27
CA TYR A 8 -11.93 41.19 10.98
C TYR A 8 -10.46 40.94 11.31
N LEU A 9 -9.61 41.84 10.79
CA LEU A 9 -8.22 42.05 11.18
C LEU A 9 -8.11 42.52 12.64
N LEU A 10 -7.03 42.15 13.32
CA LEU A 10 -6.18 43.17 13.95
C LEU A 10 -4.73 42.68 14.10
N ALA A 11 -3.83 43.54 13.66
CA ALA A 11 -2.38 43.37 13.67
C ALA A 11 -1.79 43.73 15.05
N GLY A 12 -0.67 43.10 15.40
CA GLY A 12 0.22 43.50 16.50
C GLY A 12 1.64 43.07 16.19
N ALA A 13 2.52 44.04 15.96
CA ALA A 13 3.87 43.90 15.43
C ALA A 13 4.93 43.64 16.52
N VAL A 14 5.91 42.81 16.14
CA VAL A 14 7.39 42.95 16.31
C VAL A 14 7.96 43.19 17.71
N SER A 15 8.89 42.31 18.13
CA SER A 15 10.31 42.67 18.37
C SER A 15 11.21 41.47 18.61
N LEU A 16 12.36 41.50 17.92
CA LEU A 16 13.50 40.59 18.00
C LEU A 16 14.20 40.65 19.37
N ASN A 17 14.81 39.53 19.77
CA ASN A 17 16.15 39.57 20.36
C ASN A 17 16.91 38.27 20.07
N ALA A 18 18.11 38.45 19.51
CA ALA A 18 19.12 37.43 19.33
C ALA A 18 19.77 37.08 20.67
N CYS A 19 20.11 35.81 20.86
CA CYS A 19 21.19 35.45 21.77
C CYS A 19 21.92 34.22 21.20
N GLN A 20 23.17 34.46 20.80
CA GLN A 20 24.16 33.44 20.51
C GLN A 20 24.35 32.54 21.74
N SER A 21 24.41 31.23 21.55
CA SER A 21 25.08 30.36 22.51
C SER A 21 25.90 29.31 21.78
N SER A 22 27.09 29.11 22.34
CA SER A 22 28.26 28.40 21.87
C SER A 22 28.04 26.94 21.49
N GLU A 23 28.67 26.52 20.39
CA GLU A 23 28.92 25.12 20.06
C GLU A 23 29.62 24.38 21.21
N LYS A 24 28.99 23.29 21.68
CA LYS A 24 29.67 22.24 22.44
C LYS A 24 29.69 20.97 21.61
N LYS A 25 30.89 20.58 21.16
CA LYS A 25 31.18 19.25 20.60
C LYS A 25 30.85 18.17 21.63
N ILE A 26 29.91 17.30 21.31
CA ILE A 26 29.67 16.04 22.02
C ILE A 26 30.49 14.95 21.30
N PRO A 27 31.21 14.06 22.01
CA PRO A 27 32.03 13.03 21.39
C PRO A 27 31.17 12.01 20.65
N GLY A 28 31.68 11.53 19.52
CA GLY A 28 31.00 10.63 18.59
C GLY A 28 30.39 9.42 19.26
N LYS A 29 29.12 9.17 18.93
CA LYS A 29 28.45 7.90 19.16
C LYS A 29 28.99 6.97 18.08
N ASP A 30 29.83 6.02 18.46
CA ASP A 30 30.20 4.90 17.58
C ASP A 30 28.90 4.22 17.14
N SER A 31 28.49 4.48 15.90
CA SER A 31 27.44 3.73 15.26
C SER A 31 27.99 2.33 15.04
N VAL A 32 27.56 1.39 15.87
CA VAL A 32 27.72 -0.03 15.58
C VAL A 32 26.99 -0.27 14.26
N LEU A 33 27.76 -0.31 13.17
CA LEU A 33 27.31 -0.81 11.88
C LEU A 33 26.98 -2.28 12.10
N VAL A 34 25.73 -2.58 12.42
CA VAL A 34 25.21 -3.93 12.27
C VAL A 34 25.35 -4.23 10.78
N ALA A 35 26.25 -5.16 10.45
CA ALA A 35 26.45 -5.61 9.09
C ALA A 35 25.09 -6.09 8.55
N THR A 36 24.52 -5.34 7.61
CA THR A 36 23.33 -5.74 6.88
C THR A 36 23.72 -6.92 6.01
N THR A 37 23.46 -8.14 6.47
CA THR A 37 23.40 -9.28 5.56
C THR A 37 22.29 -8.96 4.59
N ALA A 38 22.62 -8.60 3.35
CA ALA A 38 21.63 -8.36 2.31
C ALA A 38 20.71 -9.58 2.25
N ASP A 39 19.41 -9.36 2.52
CA ASP A 39 18.46 -10.46 2.43
C ASP A 39 18.29 -10.81 0.95
N THR A 40 18.77 -11.99 0.59
CA THR A 40 18.75 -12.53 -0.78
C THR A 40 17.60 -13.51 -1.00
N ALA A 41 16.70 -13.71 -0.03
CA ALA A 41 15.67 -14.73 -0.15
C ALA A 41 14.63 -14.43 -1.23
N ASN A 42 14.23 -13.16 -1.37
CA ASN A 42 13.40 -12.73 -2.49
C ASN A 42 14.33 -12.36 -3.65
N HIS A 43 14.35 -13.21 -4.67
CA HIS A 43 15.09 -13.00 -5.90
C HIS A 43 14.59 -11.74 -6.60
N MET A 44 15.52 -10.86 -7.00
CA MET A 44 15.17 -9.61 -7.66
C MET A 44 15.48 -9.66 -9.15
N ILE A 45 14.57 -9.16 -9.96
CA ILE A 45 14.74 -9.02 -11.40
C ILE A 45 15.26 -7.63 -11.73
N LEU A 46 16.31 -7.55 -12.54
CA LEU A 46 16.76 -6.29 -13.13
C LEU A 46 15.77 -5.86 -14.22
N ILE A 47 15.11 -4.74 -14.02
CA ILE A 47 14.24 -4.11 -15.02
C ILE A 47 15.07 -3.08 -15.80
N PRO A 48 15.23 -3.23 -17.12
CA PRO A 48 15.83 -2.19 -17.94
C PRO A 48 14.96 -0.94 -17.91
N GLY A 49 15.55 0.18 -17.51
CA GLY A 49 14.88 1.48 -17.48
C GLY A 49 14.41 1.93 -18.86
N GLY A 50 13.46 2.85 -18.89
CA GLY A 50 12.90 3.38 -20.12
C GLY A 50 11.81 4.41 -19.88
N THR A 51 11.29 4.93 -20.98
CA THR A 51 10.15 5.85 -20.98
C THR A 51 8.88 5.07 -21.28
N PHE A 52 7.82 5.28 -20.50
CA PHE A 52 6.51 4.70 -20.71
C PHE A 52 5.40 5.73 -20.52
N ILE A 53 4.17 5.35 -20.89
CA ILE A 53 2.99 6.14 -20.60
C ILE A 53 2.35 5.61 -19.33
N MET A 54 2.37 6.43 -18.27
CA MET A 54 1.79 6.13 -16.97
C MET A 54 0.35 6.65 -16.88
N GLY A 55 -0.52 5.91 -16.18
CA GLY A 55 -1.92 6.26 -16.03
C GLY A 55 -2.82 5.85 -17.20
N ALA A 56 -4.07 6.34 -17.16
CA ALA A 56 -5.14 5.99 -18.10
C ALA A 56 -5.95 7.23 -18.50
N ASN A 57 -6.65 7.14 -19.64
CA ASN A 57 -7.60 8.16 -20.15
C ASN A 57 -8.84 7.49 -20.76
N ASP A 58 -8.99 6.18 -20.61
CA ASP A 58 -10.15 5.43 -21.11
C ASP A 58 -11.38 5.64 -20.21
N ALA A 59 -12.50 5.06 -20.61
CA ALA A 59 -13.78 5.23 -19.92
C ALA A 59 -13.79 4.63 -18.50
N ASP A 60 -12.91 3.65 -18.23
CA ASP A 60 -12.80 2.98 -16.95
C ASP A 60 -11.77 3.65 -16.02
N ALA A 61 -11.03 4.63 -16.54
CA ALA A 61 -10.04 5.40 -15.81
C ALA A 61 -10.69 6.26 -14.73
N ARG A 62 -10.32 6.00 -13.47
CA ARG A 62 -10.70 6.87 -12.35
C ARG A 62 -10.02 8.23 -12.47
N ARG A 63 -10.58 9.23 -11.76
CA ARG A 63 -10.06 10.61 -11.79
C ARG A 63 -8.57 10.67 -11.45
N ASP A 64 -8.15 9.88 -10.46
CA ASP A 64 -6.79 9.81 -9.97
C ASP A 64 -5.87 9.03 -10.93
N GLU A 65 -6.41 8.23 -11.85
CA GLU A 65 -5.62 7.55 -12.89
C GLU A 65 -5.30 8.48 -14.09
N GLN A 66 -5.92 9.66 -14.15
CA GLN A 66 -5.81 10.63 -15.23
C GLN A 66 -4.91 11.83 -14.87
N PRO A 67 -4.23 12.46 -15.85
CA PRO A 67 -4.14 12.04 -17.25
C PRO A 67 -3.09 10.95 -17.47
N ARG A 68 -3.18 10.28 -18.64
CA ARG A 68 -2.01 9.62 -19.23
C ARG A 68 -0.88 10.63 -19.42
N HIS A 69 0.33 10.28 -18.99
CA HIS A 69 1.49 11.16 -19.06
C HIS A 69 2.78 10.35 -19.28
N SER A 70 3.80 11.00 -19.84
CA SER A 70 5.09 10.37 -20.14
C SER A 70 5.96 10.33 -18.89
N VAL A 71 6.52 9.18 -18.53
CA VAL A 71 7.43 9.03 -17.39
C VAL A 71 8.66 8.24 -17.82
N THR A 72 9.83 8.67 -17.39
CA THR A 72 11.08 7.91 -17.54
C THR A 72 11.51 7.36 -16.20
N VAL A 73 11.84 6.07 -16.14
CA VAL A 73 12.45 5.43 -14.99
C VAL A 73 13.81 4.85 -15.37
N ASP A 74 14.81 5.00 -14.50
CA ASP A 74 16.10 4.36 -14.66
C ASP A 74 15.99 2.83 -14.50
N SER A 75 17.08 2.10 -14.75
CA SER A 75 17.09 0.66 -14.46
C SER A 75 17.15 0.42 -12.96
N PHE A 76 16.38 -0.52 -12.45
CA PHE A 76 16.31 -0.88 -11.03
C PHE A 76 16.08 -2.38 -10.86
N TYR A 77 16.37 -2.90 -9.67
CA TYR A 77 15.96 -4.24 -9.30
C TYR A 77 14.61 -4.21 -8.60
N ILE A 78 13.73 -5.18 -8.86
CA ILE A 78 12.47 -5.38 -8.13
C ILE A 78 12.31 -6.83 -7.72
N ASP A 79 11.75 -7.05 -6.54
CA ASP A 79 11.37 -8.38 -6.05
C ASP A 79 10.44 -9.09 -7.04
N GLU A 80 10.74 -10.36 -7.30
CA GLU A 80 10.01 -11.21 -8.25
C GLU A 80 8.54 -11.45 -7.82
N HIS A 81 8.27 -11.40 -6.51
CA HIS A 81 6.94 -11.54 -5.90
C HIS A 81 6.82 -10.69 -4.63
N GLU A 82 5.61 -10.61 -4.06
CA GLU A 82 5.37 -9.97 -2.75
C GLU A 82 6.22 -10.62 -1.65
N VAL A 83 6.57 -9.84 -0.62
CA VAL A 83 7.28 -10.37 0.55
C VAL A 83 6.40 -11.41 1.24
N THR A 84 6.96 -12.59 1.48
CA THR A 84 6.23 -13.72 2.08
C THR A 84 6.26 -13.69 3.61
N ASN A 85 5.37 -14.46 4.24
CA ASN A 85 5.38 -14.67 5.69
C ASN A 85 6.73 -15.21 6.19
N ALA A 86 7.36 -16.15 5.49
CA ALA A 86 8.66 -16.67 5.89
C ALA A 86 9.78 -15.62 5.77
N GLU A 87 9.71 -14.77 4.76
CA GLU A 87 10.67 -13.68 4.59
C GLU A 87 10.53 -12.63 5.69
N PHE A 88 9.30 -12.18 5.95
CA PHE A 88 9.01 -11.24 7.02
C PHE A 88 9.33 -11.81 8.41
N ALA A 89 9.10 -13.11 8.62
CA ALA A 89 9.46 -13.77 9.87
C ALA A 89 10.98 -13.70 10.16
N ARG A 90 11.84 -13.81 9.14
CA ARG A 90 13.30 -13.67 9.31
C ARG A 90 13.69 -12.25 9.71
N PHE A 91 13.03 -11.24 9.15
CA PHE A 91 13.19 -9.84 9.59
C PHE A 91 12.83 -9.69 11.07
N VAL A 92 11.67 -10.19 11.48
CA VAL A 92 11.21 -10.07 12.87
C VAL A 92 12.12 -10.85 13.82
N GLU A 93 12.55 -12.06 13.46
CA GLU A 93 13.49 -12.87 14.25
C GLU A 93 14.84 -12.18 14.42
N ALA A 94 15.38 -11.57 13.36
CA ALA A 94 16.67 -10.91 13.37
C ALA A 94 16.69 -9.59 14.16
N THR A 95 15.54 -8.91 14.27
CA THR A 95 15.47 -7.53 14.78
C THR A 95 14.65 -7.38 16.05
N GLY A 96 13.79 -8.35 16.38
CA GLY A 96 12.78 -8.22 17.42
C GLY A 96 11.70 -7.18 17.09
N TYR A 97 11.50 -6.87 15.81
CA TYR A 97 10.55 -5.84 15.37
C TYR A 97 9.11 -6.18 15.75
N LEU A 98 8.39 -5.19 16.26
CA LEU A 98 6.94 -5.24 16.49
C LEU A 98 6.26 -4.40 15.43
N THR A 99 5.27 -4.96 14.74
CA THR A 99 4.54 -4.23 13.72
C THR A 99 3.62 -3.17 14.32
N THR A 100 3.13 -2.26 13.49
CA THR A 100 2.13 -1.26 13.91
C THR A 100 0.87 -1.92 14.49
N ALA A 101 0.39 -2.99 13.87
CA ALA A 101 -0.77 -3.76 14.35
C ALA A 101 -0.54 -4.45 15.71
N GLU A 102 0.71 -4.66 16.12
CA GLU A 102 1.09 -5.27 17.40
C GLU A 102 1.28 -4.22 18.53
N LYS A 103 1.16 -2.92 18.22
CA LYS A 103 1.30 -1.82 19.19
C LYS A 103 -0.07 -1.22 19.55
N PRO A 104 -0.23 -0.69 20.77
CA PRO A 104 -1.40 0.11 21.12
C PRO A 104 -1.50 1.35 20.23
N ILE A 105 -2.73 1.72 19.88
CA ILE A 105 -3.00 2.93 19.10
C ILE A 105 -2.87 4.13 20.03
N SER A 106 -2.06 5.11 19.62
CA SER A 106 -1.93 6.38 20.34
C SER A 106 -3.25 7.15 20.28
N LYS A 107 -3.82 7.42 21.44
CA LYS A 107 -5.04 8.23 21.55
C LYS A 107 -4.83 9.61 20.93
N GLU A 108 -3.69 10.23 21.23
CA GLU A 108 -3.36 11.57 20.74
C GLU A 108 -3.28 11.60 19.22
N GLU A 109 -2.64 10.59 18.60
CA GLU A 109 -2.54 10.47 17.13
C GLU A 109 -3.90 10.21 16.50
N LEU A 110 -4.68 9.27 17.06
CA LEU A 110 -6.04 9.00 16.58
C LEU A 110 -6.93 10.23 16.66
N MET A 111 -6.91 10.97 17.77
CA MET A 111 -7.69 12.18 17.95
C MET A 111 -7.28 13.31 16.99
N GLN A 112 -6.02 13.35 16.52
CA GLN A 112 -5.57 14.31 15.51
C GLN A 112 -6.10 13.98 14.11
N GLN A 113 -6.35 12.70 13.83
CA GLN A 113 -6.92 12.24 12.56
C GLN A 113 -8.45 12.42 12.49
N LEU A 114 -9.12 12.50 13.64
CA LEU A 114 -10.57 12.67 13.72
C LEU A 114 -10.99 14.15 13.54
N PRO A 115 -12.21 14.41 13.05
CA PRO A 115 -12.76 15.76 12.97
C PRO A 115 -12.73 16.48 14.34
N PRO A 116 -12.46 17.80 14.39
CA PRO A 116 -12.48 18.58 15.62
C PRO A 116 -13.79 18.41 16.40
N GLY A 117 -13.69 18.07 17.69
CA GLY A 117 -14.86 17.83 18.56
C GLY A 117 -15.38 16.40 18.56
N SER A 118 -14.69 15.46 17.88
CA SER A 118 -15.01 14.04 17.98
C SER A 118 -14.94 13.55 19.43
N PRO A 119 -15.85 12.64 19.85
CA PRO A 119 -15.77 12.06 21.19
C PRO A 119 -14.48 11.26 21.33
N GLU A 120 -13.96 11.22 22.55
CA GLU A 120 -12.83 10.38 22.88
C GLU A 120 -13.16 8.90 22.61
N PRO A 121 -12.28 8.13 21.95
CA PRO A 121 -12.48 6.72 21.72
C PRO A 121 -12.46 5.94 23.05
N ASP A 122 -13.31 4.92 23.15
CA ASP A 122 -13.21 3.93 24.23
C ASP A 122 -11.79 3.33 24.26
N SER A 123 -11.24 3.12 25.46
CA SER A 123 -9.90 2.57 25.63
C SER A 123 -9.72 1.18 25.00
N SER A 124 -10.80 0.41 24.82
CA SER A 124 -10.75 -0.86 24.10
C SER A 124 -10.43 -0.69 22.62
N MET A 125 -10.75 0.46 22.02
CA MET A 125 -10.44 0.77 20.62
C MET A 125 -8.98 1.21 20.42
N LEU A 126 -8.22 1.36 21.52
CA LEU A 126 -6.80 1.72 21.48
C LEU A 126 -5.88 0.49 21.61
N LEU A 127 -6.46 -0.71 21.72
CA LEU A 127 -5.72 -1.94 21.84
C LEU A 127 -5.12 -2.37 20.48
N PRO A 128 -4.00 -3.10 20.48
CA PRO A 128 -3.40 -3.63 19.25
C PRO A 128 -4.41 -4.44 18.44
N GLY A 129 -4.38 -4.28 17.12
CA GLY A 129 -5.29 -4.95 16.20
C GLY A 129 -5.19 -4.36 14.79
N ALA A 130 -5.98 -4.91 13.89
CA ALA A 130 -6.03 -4.48 12.50
C ALA A 130 -7.40 -4.74 11.88
N LEU A 131 -7.62 -4.21 10.68
CA LEU A 131 -8.86 -4.45 9.94
C LEU A 131 -8.80 -5.82 9.27
N VAL A 132 -9.82 -6.62 9.51
CA VAL A 132 -10.00 -7.99 8.98
C VAL A 132 -11.24 -8.01 8.10
N PHE A 133 -11.16 -8.73 7.00
CA PHE A 133 -12.29 -8.92 6.11
C PHE A 133 -13.28 -9.92 6.70
N THR A 134 -14.51 -9.48 6.93
CA THR A 134 -15.58 -10.22 7.58
C THR A 134 -16.80 -10.27 6.66
N PRO A 135 -16.78 -11.11 5.61
CA PRO A 135 -17.83 -11.12 4.60
C PRO A 135 -19.19 -11.43 5.22
N PRO A 136 -20.25 -10.66 4.91
CA PRO A 136 -21.61 -11.00 5.31
C PRO A 136 -22.07 -12.26 4.56
N ASN A 137 -23.13 -12.90 5.05
CA ASN A 137 -23.74 -14.05 4.38
C ASN A 137 -24.89 -13.67 3.42
N HIS A 138 -25.04 -12.38 3.13
CA HIS A 138 -26.09 -11.81 2.29
C HIS A 138 -25.60 -10.54 1.59
N ALA A 139 -26.32 -10.12 0.55
CA ALA A 139 -26.03 -8.88 -0.15
C ALA A 139 -26.20 -7.65 0.75
N VAL A 140 -25.24 -6.74 0.68
CA VAL A 140 -25.20 -5.46 1.41
C VAL A 140 -24.90 -4.31 0.45
N PRO A 141 -25.27 -3.06 0.79
CA PRO A 141 -24.87 -1.88 0.00
C PRO A 141 -23.35 -1.76 -0.10
N LEU A 142 -22.83 -1.43 -1.28
CA LEU A 142 -21.38 -1.38 -1.53
C LEU A 142 -20.73 -0.03 -1.14
N ASP A 143 -21.51 0.91 -0.64
CA ASP A 143 -21.06 2.23 -0.17
C ASP A 143 -20.78 2.29 1.34
N ASP A 144 -21.01 1.19 2.07
CA ASP A 144 -20.70 1.05 3.49
C ASP A 144 -19.72 -0.10 3.75
N VAL A 145 -18.42 0.23 3.75
CA VAL A 145 -17.33 -0.73 3.95
C VAL A 145 -17.35 -1.39 5.34
N SER A 146 -18.04 -0.81 6.33
CA SER A 146 -18.15 -1.39 7.68
C SER A 146 -18.96 -2.68 7.70
N GLN A 147 -19.72 -2.97 6.64
CA GLN A 147 -20.49 -4.21 6.49
C GLN A 147 -19.62 -5.45 6.21
N TRP A 148 -18.34 -5.27 5.84
CA TRP A 148 -17.41 -6.38 5.57
C TRP A 148 -15.98 -6.14 6.05
N TRP A 149 -15.70 -5.02 6.71
CA TRP A 149 -14.44 -4.78 7.41
C TRP A 149 -14.71 -4.61 8.89
N THR A 150 -13.97 -5.34 9.72
CA THR A 150 -14.08 -5.23 11.18
C THR A 150 -12.70 -5.06 11.79
N PHE A 151 -12.56 -4.12 12.72
CA PHE A 151 -11.36 -4.02 13.54
C PHE A 151 -11.35 -5.18 14.54
N ILE A 152 -10.36 -6.07 14.42
CA ILE A 152 -10.20 -7.22 15.29
C ILE A 152 -8.98 -7.02 16.18
N GLN A 153 -9.23 -6.94 17.49
CA GLN A 153 -8.17 -6.86 18.49
C GLN A 153 -7.25 -8.09 18.38
N GLY A 154 -5.94 -7.84 18.35
CA GLY A 154 -4.91 -8.87 18.23
C GLY A 154 -4.75 -9.45 16.83
N ALA A 155 -5.46 -8.92 15.82
CA ALA A 155 -5.11 -9.21 14.43
C ALA A 155 -3.77 -8.55 14.08
N SER A 156 -2.87 -9.34 13.51
CA SER A 156 -1.52 -8.91 13.11
C SER A 156 -0.98 -9.85 12.03
N TRP A 157 0.23 -9.61 11.54
CA TRP A 157 0.82 -10.47 10.51
C TRP A 157 0.98 -11.95 10.95
N ARG A 158 1.13 -12.23 12.25
CA ARG A 158 1.17 -13.62 12.80
C ARG A 158 -0.21 -14.23 12.95
N HIS A 159 -1.21 -13.39 13.12
CA HIS A 159 -2.60 -13.73 13.38
C HIS A 159 -3.52 -12.92 12.44
N PRO A 160 -3.49 -13.16 11.11
CA PRO A 160 -4.08 -12.22 10.14
C PRO A 160 -5.59 -12.00 10.27
N GLN A 161 -6.32 -12.97 10.81
CA GLN A 161 -7.76 -12.90 11.09
C GLN A 161 -8.07 -12.77 12.60
N GLY A 162 -7.10 -12.39 13.42
CA GLY A 162 -7.23 -12.27 14.88
C GLY A 162 -6.66 -13.46 15.66
N PRO A 163 -6.74 -13.44 17.00
CA PRO A 163 -5.96 -14.32 17.89
C PRO A 163 -6.12 -15.83 17.70
N GLY A 164 -7.20 -16.28 17.05
CA GLY A 164 -7.43 -17.69 16.73
C GLY A 164 -6.84 -18.16 15.40
N SER A 165 -6.30 -17.25 14.59
CA SER A 165 -5.67 -17.56 13.30
C SER A 165 -4.15 -17.72 13.46
N GLU A 166 -3.50 -18.43 12.55
CA GLU A 166 -2.03 -18.56 12.53
C GLU A 166 -1.49 -18.64 11.09
N ILE A 167 -0.17 -18.48 10.96
CA ILE A 167 0.57 -18.56 9.70
C ILE A 167 1.38 -19.86 9.53
N THR A 168 1.25 -20.83 10.44
CA THR A 168 1.85 -22.16 10.29
C THR A 168 1.35 -22.83 9.00
N GLY A 169 2.24 -23.27 8.12
CA GLY A 169 1.87 -23.84 6.81
C GLY A 169 1.45 -22.80 5.75
N LYS A 170 1.61 -21.50 6.05
CA LYS A 170 1.31 -20.36 5.17
C LYS A 170 2.56 -19.53 4.87
N GLU A 171 3.74 -20.17 4.90
CA GLU A 171 5.05 -19.55 4.75
C GLU A 171 5.21 -18.80 3.43
N ASN A 172 4.58 -19.32 2.36
CA ASN A 172 4.63 -18.77 1.01
C ASN A 172 3.44 -17.86 0.68
N LEU A 173 2.53 -17.57 1.62
CA LEU A 173 1.56 -16.51 1.41
C LEU A 173 2.26 -15.14 1.56
N PRO A 174 1.79 -14.10 0.83
CA PRO A 174 2.27 -12.75 1.09
C PRO A 174 2.00 -12.36 2.55
N VAL A 175 2.92 -11.63 3.15
CA VAL A 175 2.70 -11.04 4.47
C VAL A 175 1.65 -9.93 4.35
N VAL A 176 0.70 -9.92 5.30
CA VAL A 176 -0.40 -8.95 5.37
C VAL A 176 -0.51 -8.39 6.79
N GLN A 177 -1.48 -7.51 7.04
CA GLN A 177 -1.57 -6.75 8.31
C GLN A 177 -0.28 -5.99 8.63
N VAL A 178 0.41 -5.53 7.58
CA VAL A 178 1.62 -4.72 7.64
C VAL A 178 1.31 -3.32 7.14
N SER A 179 1.67 -2.34 7.96
CA SER A 179 1.57 -0.93 7.66
C SER A 179 2.68 -0.47 6.70
N TRP A 180 2.59 0.75 6.20
CA TRP A 180 3.63 1.30 5.33
C TRP A 180 4.99 1.41 6.05
N ASP A 181 4.95 1.75 7.34
CA ASP A 181 6.15 1.83 8.19
C ASP A 181 6.77 0.46 8.45
N ASP A 182 5.96 -0.59 8.59
CA ASP A 182 6.45 -1.98 8.72
C ASP A 182 7.15 -2.42 7.44
N ALA A 183 6.54 -2.13 6.28
CA ALA A 183 7.08 -2.44 4.97
C ALA A 183 8.42 -1.71 4.70
N GLN A 184 8.51 -0.43 5.08
CA GLN A 184 9.77 0.31 5.01
C GLN A 184 10.84 -0.23 5.97
N ALA A 185 10.46 -0.60 7.19
CA ALA A 185 11.40 -1.15 8.17
C ALA A 185 12.02 -2.45 7.66
N TYR A 186 11.17 -3.35 7.12
CA TYR A 186 11.63 -4.55 6.44
C TYR A 186 12.56 -4.22 5.27
N ALA A 187 12.14 -3.33 4.36
CA ALA A 187 12.91 -3.01 3.17
C ALA A 187 14.31 -2.49 3.54
N ARG A 188 14.41 -1.59 4.53
CA ARG A 188 15.69 -1.08 5.04
C ARG A 188 16.56 -2.18 5.63
N TRP A 189 15.99 -3.07 6.44
CA TRP A 189 16.71 -4.22 7.00
C TRP A 189 17.26 -5.14 5.89
N ALA A 190 16.46 -5.38 4.85
CA ALA A 190 16.84 -6.19 3.70
C ALA A 190 17.89 -5.52 2.77
N GLY A 191 18.24 -4.24 3.01
CA GLY A 191 19.12 -3.47 2.13
C GLY A 191 18.44 -3.03 0.82
N LYS A 192 17.13 -2.84 0.87
CA LYS A 192 16.23 -2.49 -0.24
C LYS A 192 15.44 -1.22 0.12
N ARG A 193 14.44 -0.87 -0.68
CA ARG A 193 13.43 0.18 -0.43
C ARG A 193 12.08 -0.23 -1.02
N LEU A 194 11.02 0.52 -0.74
CA LEU A 194 9.77 0.38 -1.50
C LEU A 194 9.93 0.96 -2.91
N PRO A 195 9.24 0.39 -3.92
CA PRO A 195 9.17 0.98 -5.26
C PRO A 195 8.52 2.35 -5.21
N THR A 196 8.91 3.26 -6.10
CA THR A 196 8.02 4.38 -6.41
C THR A 196 6.77 3.88 -7.14
N GLU A 197 5.70 4.68 -7.13
CA GLU A 197 4.47 4.37 -7.88
C GLU A 197 4.77 4.15 -9.36
N ALA A 198 5.70 4.94 -9.93
CA ALA A 198 6.10 4.84 -11.32
C ALA A 198 6.95 3.60 -11.63
N GLU A 199 7.89 3.26 -10.75
CA GLU A 199 8.65 2.01 -10.85
C GLU A 199 7.72 0.80 -10.80
N TRP A 200 6.75 0.81 -9.87
CA TRP A 200 5.78 -0.26 -9.74
C TRP A 200 4.95 -0.42 -11.01
N GLU A 201 4.36 0.66 -11.55
CA GLU A 201 3.53 0.58 -12.76
C GLU A 201 4.35 0.17 -13.99
N PHE A 202 5.56 0.71 -14.15
CA PHE A 202 6.46 0.33 -15.23
C PHE A 202 6.81 -1.16 -15.19
N ALA A 203 7.14 -1.67 -14.01
CA ALA A 203 7.42 -3.08 -13.78
C ALA A 203 6.19 -3.96 -14.03
N ALA A 204 5.01 -3.53 -13.54
CA ALA A 204 3.74 -4.25 -13.68
C ALA A 204 3.31 -4.41 -15.14
N ARG A 205 3.56 -3.41 -15.98
CA ARG A 205 3.30 -3.45 -17.43
C ARG A 205 4.10 -4.53 -18.15
N GLY A 206 5.23 -4.99 -17.61
CA GLY A 206 5.96 -6.14 -18.14
C GLY A 206 6.43 -5.97 -19.59
N GLY A 207 6.74 -4.73 -20.01
CA GLY A 207 7.12 -4.41 -21.39
C GLY A 207 5.95 -4.25 -22.37
N LEU A 208 4.71 -4.36 -21.91
CA LEU A 208 3.51 -4.12 -22.72
C LEU A 208 3.19 -2.63 -22.79
N ASN A 209 2.82 -2.18 -23.98
CA ASN A 209 2.34 -0.82 -24.22
C ASN A 209 0.81 -0.81 -24.28
N ASP A 210 0.19 0.17 -23.62
CA ASP A 210 -1.23 0.49 -23.73
C ASP A 210 -2.16 -0.71 -23.49
N GLN A 211 -1.82 -1.53 -22.49
CA GLN A 211 -2.66 -2.66 -22.04
C GLN A 211 -3.32 -2.35 -20.70
N PRO A 212 -4.57 -2.81 -20.48
CA PRO A 212 -5.31 -2.59 -19.23
C PRO A 212 -4.82 -3.48 -18.08
N TYR A 213 -4.18 -4.60 -18.38
CA TYR A 213 -3.70 -5.58 -17.40
C TYR A 213 -2.22 -5.92 -17.63
N THR A 214 -1.61 -6.53 -16.62
CA THR A 214 -0.21 -6.97 -16.63
C THR A 214 0.07 -8.08 -17.65
N TRP A 215 -0.99 -8.74 -18.13
CA TRP A 215 -0.96 -9.83 -19.11
C TRP A 215 -1.50 -9.45 -20.51
N GLY A 216 -1.96 -8.22 -20.72
CA GLY A 216 -2.55 -7.78 -21.99
C GLY A 216 -4.01 -7.32 -21.87
N SER A 217 -4.78 -7.50 -22.94
CA SER A 217 -6.16 -6.99 -23.07
C SER A 217 -7.24 -7.99 -22.70
N ASP A 218 -6.88 -9.26 -22.52
CA ASP A 218 -7.87 -10.31 -22.24
C ASP A 218 -8.57 -10.06 -20.91
N PRO A 219 -9.91 -10.09 -20.86
CA PRO A 219 -10.65 -9.92 -19.60
C PRO A 219 -10.21 -10.92 -18.55
N ILE A 220 -10.26 -10.53 -17.28
CA ILE A 220 -9.85 -11.39 -16.16
C ILE A 220 -10.64 -12.71 -16.11
N THR A 221 -11.89 -12.70 -16.55
CA THR A 221 -12.81 -13.86 -16.59
C THR A 221 -12.60 -14.81 -17.78
N SER A 222 -11.71 -14.46 -18.72
CA SER A 222 -11.48 -15.27 -19.93
C SER A 222 -10.37 -16.30 -19.72
N GLY A 223 -10.51 -17.47 -20.34
CA GLY A 223 -9.45 -18.48 -20.36
C GLY A 223 -9.07 -19.02 -18.97
N LYS A 224 -7.77 -19.25 -18.76
CA LYS A 224 -7.25 -19.66 -17.45
C LYS A 224 -7.19 -18.46 -16.50
N PRO A 225 -7.37 -18.68 -15.18
CA PRO A 225 -7.15 -17.64 -14.18
C PRO A 225 -5.80 -16.96 -14.34
N LYS A 226 -5.79 -15.63 -14.20
CA LYS A 226 -4.60 -14.78 -14.45
C LYS A 226 -4.12 -14.04 -13.20
N ALA A 227 -4.97 -13.95 -12.19
CA ALA A 227 -4.75 -13.26 -10.93
C ALA A 227 -5.72 -13.81 -9.87
N ASN A 228 -5.36 -13.69 -8.59
CA ASN A 228 -6.23 -13.97 -7.47
C ASN A 228 -7.14 -12.77 -7.18
N THR A 229 -8.44 -12.92 -7.40
CA THR A 229 -9.44 -11.83 -7.28
C THR A 229 -10.77 -12.38 -6.78
N TRP A 230 -11.76 -11.51 -6.57
CA TRP A 230 -13.06 -11.96 -6.11
C TRP A 230 -13.87 -12.55 -7.28
N ASN A 231 -14.37 -13.77 -7.12
CA ASN A 231 -15.24 -14.39 -8.12
C ASN A 231 -16.65 -14.59 -7.57
N GLY A 232 -17.69 -14.19 -8.29
CA GLY A 232 -19.07 -14.28 -7.79
C GLY A 232 -19.60 -12.93 -7.30
N ASN A 233 -20.39 -12.92 -6.23
CA ASN A 233 -21.09 -11.72 -5.76
C ASN A 233 -20.41 -11.14 -4.52
N PHE A 234 -19.70 -10.03 -4.70
CA PHE A 234 -19.04 -9.34 -3.59
C PHE A 234 -20.09 -8.64 -2.71
N PRO A 235 -19.93 -8.58 -1.37
CA PRO A 235 -18.87 -9.19 -0.55
C PRO A 235 -19.25 -10.56 0.06
N TYR A 236 -20.35 -11.19 -0.36
CA TYR A 236 -20.96 -12.30 0.41
C TYR A 236 -20.81 -13.69 -0.20
N GLN A 237 -20.37 -13.79 -1.45
CA GLN A 237 -20.17 -15.05 -2.14
C GLN A 237 -18.93 -15.01 -3.03
N ASN A 238 -17.86 -15.68 -2.59
CA ASN A 238 -16.70 -15.96 -3.43
C ASN A 238 -16.75 -17.42 -3.93
N THR A 239 -16.79 -17.63 -5.24
CA THR A 239 -16.85 -18.97 -5.86
C THR A 239 -15.48 -19.65 -5.97
N GLY A 240 -14.38 -18.92 -5.76
CA GLY A 240 -13.01 -19.46 -5.84
C GLY A 240 -12.68 -20.09 -7.20
N THR A 241 -13.20 -19.53 -8.29
CA THR A 241 -12.99 -20.07 -9.64
C THR A 241 -11.56 -19.88 -10.14
N ASP A 242 -10.82 -18.93 -9.56
CA ASP A 242 -9.37 -18.79 -9.74
C ASP A 242 -8.53 -19.74 -8.88
N GLY A 243 -9.17 -20.50 -7.99
CA GLY A 243 -8.56 -21.45 -7.07
C GLY A 243 -8.48 -20.98 -5.62
N PHE A 244 -8.80 -19.71 -5.33
CA PHE A 244 -8.63 -19.12 -3.99
C PHE A 244 -9.84 -18.28 -3.57
N THR A 245 -10.21 -18.34 -2.30
CA THR A 245 -11.24 -17.46 -1.71
C THR A 245 -10.65 -16.39 -0.79
N GLY A 246 -9.32 -16.37 -0.67
CA GLY A 246 -8.53 -15.48 0.18
C GLY A 246 -7.15 -15.32 -0.47
N LEU A 247 -6.10 -15.19 0.34
CA LEU A 247 -4.72 -15.14 -0.15
C LEU A 247 -4.34 -16.41 -0.94
N ALA A 248 -3.56 -16.22 -2.00
CA ALA A 248 -2.88 -17.27 -2.74
C ALA A 248 -1.38 -17.25 -2.38
N PRO A 249 -0.68 -18.40 -2.41
CA PRO A 249 0.77 -18.41 -2.36
C PRO A 249 1.34 -17.50 -3.45
N VAL A 250 2.46 -16.83 -3.15
CA VAL A 250 3.19 -16.08 -4.17
C VAL A 250 3.56 -17.00 -5.34
N ARG A 251 3.60 -16.45 -6.54
CA ARG A 251 3.85 -17.14 -7.81
C ARG A 251 2.75 -18.14 -8.19
N SER A 252 1.52 -17.93 -7.74
CA SER A 252 0.39 -18.82 -8.10
C SER A 252 -0.08 -18.63 -9.54
N PHE A 253 0.08 -17.43 -10.10
CA PHE A 253 -0.35 -17.08 -11.45
C PHE A 253 0.83 -16.85 -12.39
N PRO A 254 0.63 -16.80 -13.72
CA PRO A 254 1.72 -16.56 -14.66
C PRO A 254 2.42 -15.22 -14.41
N ALA A 255 3.74 -15.21 -14.51
CA ALA A 255 4.52 -13.97 -14.49
C ALA A 255 4.24 -13.09 -15.72
N ASN A 256 4.40 -11.78 -15.57
CA ASN A 256 4.33 -10.83 -16.68
C ASN A 256 5.59 -10.91 -17.59
N GLY A 257 5.67 -10.06 -18.61
CA GLY A 257 6.79 -10.06 -19.57
C GLY A 257 8.17 -9.74 -18.98
N TYR A 258 8.25 -9.25 -17.75
CA TYR A 258 9.51 -9.07 -17.01
C TYR A 258 9.78 -10.18 -16.01
N GLY A 259 8.93 -11.21 -15.92
CA GLY A 259 9.12 -12.30 -14.96
C GLY A 259 8.61 -11.99 -13.56
N LEU A 260 7.78 -10.97 -13.38
CA LEU A 260 7.19 -10.62 -12.08
C LEU A 260 5.84 -11.29 -11.89
N TYR A 261 5.64 -11.89 -10.72
CA TYR A 261 4.42 -12.59 -10.35
C TYR A 261 3.48 -11.68 -9.58
N ASP A 262 2.18 -11.97 -9.70
CA ASP A 262 1.12 -11.42 -8.85
C ASP A 262 1.07 -9.88 -8.80
N MET A 263 1.56 -9.20 -9.85
CA MET A 263 1.44 -7.74 -10.01
C MET A 263 -0.02 -7.27 -10.16
N ALA A 264 -0.98 -8.18 -10.17
CA ALA A 264 -2.40 -7.91 -10.22
C ALA A 264 -3.15 -8.92 -9.34
N GLY A 265 -3.99 -8.42 -8.42
CA GLY A 265 -4.70 -9.25 -7.45
C GLY A 265 -3.82 -9.70 -6.29
N ASN A 266 -4.23 -10.79 -5.63
CA ASN A 266 -3.62 -11.33 -4.41
C ASN A 266 -3.63 -10.33 -3.25
N VAL A 267 -2.63 -9.46 -3.12
CA VAL A 267 -2.64 -8.36 -2.14
C VAL A 267 -2.36 -7.04 -2.84
N TRP A 268 -2.97 -5.98 -2.31
CA TRP A 268 -2.49 -4.64 -2.60
C TRP A 268 -1.02 -4.53 -2.17
N GLU A 269 -0.27 -3.65 -2.82
CA GLU A 269 1.14 -3.44 -2.51
C GLU A 269 1.43 -1.98 -2.18
N TRP A 270 2.09 -1.77 -1.04
CA TRP A 270 2.63 -0.46 -0.67
C TRP A 270 3.69 0.01 -1.66
N VAL A 271 3.60 1.28 -2.05
CA VAL A 271 4.66 2.02 -2.76
C VAL A 271 5.17 3.18 -1.89
N ALA A 272 6.31 3.76 -2.25
CA ALA A 272 6.95 4.83 -1.48
C ALA A 272 6.15 6.14 -1.48
N ASP A 273 5.40 6.41 -2.54
CA ASP A 273 4.79 7.69 -2.84
C ASP A 273 3.62 8.02 -1.89
N TRP A 274 3.55 9.28 -1.49
CA TRP A 274 2.31 9.85 -0.95
C TRP A 274 1.23 9.86 -2.04
N TYR A 275 -0.01 9.63 -1.66
CA TYR A 275 -1.15 9.74 -2.57
C TYR A 275 -1.57 11.19 -2.76
N ASP A 276 -1.65 11.64 -4.00
CA ASP A 276 -2.36 12.86 -4.39
C ASP A 276 -3.24 12.57 -5.61
N VAL A 277 -4.50 12.99 -5.54
CA VAL A 277 -5.52 12.80 -6.58
C VAL A 277 -5.17 13.48 -7.90
N ASP A 278 -4.41 14.57 -7.87
CA ASP A 278 -4.11 15.43 -9.00
C ASP A 278 -2.62 15.34 -9.43
N TYR A 279 -1.79 14.50 -8.78
CA TYR A 279 -0.34 14.41 -9.05
C TYR A 279 0.02 14.20 -10.51
N TYR A 280 -0.71 13.33 -11.22
CA TYR A 280 -0.44 13.01 -12.63
C TYR A 280 -0.53 14.22 -13.56
N LYS A 281 -1.30 15.26 -13.20
CA LYS A 281 -1.41 16.51 -13.97
C LYS A 281 -0.12 17.32 -13.97
N HIS A 282 0.80 17.01 -13.08
CA HIS A 282 2.04 17.75 -12.85
C HIS A 282 3.30 16.90 -13.09
N ALA A 283 3.13 15.65 -13.49
CA ALA A 283 4.22 14.67 -13.62
C ALA A 283 4.57 14.31 -15.08
N ASP A 284 4.04 15.04 -16.07
CA ASP A 284 4.35 14.76 -17.47
C ASP A 284 5.83 15.04 -17.80
N HIS A 285 6.44 14.10 -18.51
CA HIS A 285 7.88 14.00 -18.77
C HIS A 285 8.77 13.95 -17.51
N ALA A 286 8.23 13.51 -16.37
CA ALA A 286 9.03 13.33 -15.16
C ALA A 286 10.08 12.20 -15.32
N HIS A 287 11.20 12.36 -14.64
CA HIS A 287 12.29 11.38 -14.59
C HIS A 287 12.48 10.88 -13.16
N ASN A 288 12.28 9.59 -12.93
CA ASN A 288 12.21 8.95 -11.61
C ASN A 288 11.31 9.72 -10.63
N PRO A 289 10.01 9.96 -10.95
CA PRO A 289 9.12 10.65 -10.02
C PRO A 289 9.00 9.86 -8.71
N THR A 290 8.95 10.60 -7.60
CA THR A 290 8.87 10.07 -6.23
C THR A 290 7.59 10.50 -5.52
N GLY A 291 6.58 10.90 -6.28
CA GLY A 291 5.31 11.37 -5.75
C GLY A 291 5.35 12.83 -5.26
N PRO A 292 4.25 13.31 -4.69
CA PRO A 292 4.14 14.62 -4.08
C PRO A 292 4.87 14.65 -2.73
N GLN A 293 5.23 15.85 -2.26
CA GLN A 293 5.88 16.03 -0.96
C GLN A 293 4.93 15.80 0.24
N LYS A 294 3.61 15.81 0.00
CA LYS A 294 2.55 15.60 0.99
C LYS A 294 1.39 14.87 0.33
N GLY A 295 0.69 14.04 1.08
CA GLY A 295 -0.53 13.40 0.61
C GLY A 295 -1.71 14.37 0.56
N TYR A 296 -2.57 14.22 -0.44
CA TYR A 296 -3.82 14.96 -0.59
C TYR A 296 -4.93 14.06 -1.15
N ASP A 297 -5.93 13.80 -0.30
CA ASP A 297 -7.14 13.08 -0.65
C ASP A 297 -8.35 13.99 -0.40
N PRO A 298 -9.09 14.42 -1.43
CA PRO A 298 -10.21 15.33 -1.25
C PRO A 298 -11.38 14.71 -0.49
N ASP A 299 -11.49 13.38 -0.47
CA ASP A 299 -12.56 12.65 0.23
C ASP A 299 -12.31 12.57 1.75
N ASP A 300 -11.05 12.69 2.17
CA ASP A 300 -10.63 12.74 3.57
C ASP A 300 -9.34 13.57 3.70
N PRO A 301 -9.45 14.91 3.69
CA PRO A 301 -8.32 15.83 3.67
C PRO A 301 -7.56 15.91 5.00
N SER A 302 -8.10 15.33 6.07
CA SER A 302 -7.50 15.27 7.40
C SER A 302 -6.35 14.27 7.50
N VAL A 303 -6.37 13.23 6.66
CA VAL A 303 -5.44 12.10 6.77
C VAL A 303 -4.62 12.00 5.49
N ALA A 304 -3.31 12.20 5.63
CA ALA A 304 -2.35 11.93 4.55
C ALA A 304 -2.23 10.42 4.35
N LYS A 305 -2.28 9.98 3.08
CA LYS A 305 -2.28 8.56 2.72
C LYS A 305 -1.14 8.26 1.76
N HIS A 306 -0.60 7.05 1.83
CA HIS A 306 0.31 6.54 0.81
C HIS A 306 -0.48 5.82 -0.28
N THR A 307 0.08 5.82 -1.49
CA THR A 307 -0.50 5.06 -2.60
C THR A 307 -0.30 3.55 -2.37
N ILE A 308 -1.27 2.76 -2.81
CA ILE A 308 -1.16 1.30 -2.97
C ILE A 308 -1.57 0.89 -4.38
N ARG A 309 -0.98 -0.18 -4.90
CA ARG A 309 -1.14 -0.64 -6.29
C ARG A 309 -1.46 -2.14 -6.38
N GLY A 310 -1.99 -2.59 -7.52
CA GLY A 310 -2.15 -4.02 -7.85
C GLY A 310 -3.52 -4.65 -7.59
N GLY A 311 -4.34 -4.12 -6.69
CA GLY A 311 -5.58 -4.79 -6.30
C GLY A 311 -5.32 -5.96 -5.36
N SER A 312 -6.35 -6.70 -4.97
CA SER A 312 -6.23 -7.85 -4.06
C SER A 312 -7.22 -8.96 -4.41
N PHE A 313 -7.20 -10.06 -3.65
CA PHE A 313 -8.18 -11.14 -3.71
C PHE A 313 -9.64 -10.68 -3.48
N MET A 314 -9.85 -9.44 -3.01
CA MET A 314 -11.17 -8.83 -2.82
C MET A 314 -11.66 -8.02 -4.04
N CYS A 315 -10.81 -7.78 -5.04
CA CYS A 315 -11.14 -6.93 -6.17
C CYS A 315 -12.09 -7.62 -7.16
N THR A 316 -13.04 -6.85 -7.71
CA THR A 316 -14.04 -7.27 -8.70
C THR A 316 -14.56 -6.05 -9.46
N ASP A 317 -15.00 -6.25 -10.71
CA ASP A 317 -15.65 -5.18 -11.50
C ASP A 317 -16.96 -4.64 -10.87
N GLN A 318 -17.56 -5.36 -9.91
CA GLN A 318 -18.76 -4.89 -9.20
C GLN A 318 -18.48 -3.76 -8.20
N TYR A 319 -17.25 -3.64 -7.71
CA TYR A 319 -16.91 -2.76 -6.60
C TYR A 319 -15.57 -2.05 -6.80
N CYS A 320 -14.52 -2.80 -7.09
CA CYS A 320 -13.16 -2.28 -7.21
C CYS A 320 -12.34 -3.13 -8.19
N SER A 321 -12.16 -2.64 -9.43
CA SER A 321 -11.26 -3.24 -10.43
C SER A 321 -9.79 -2.88 -10.19
N GLY A 322 -9.31 -3.08 -8.96
CA GLY A 322 -7.95 -2.73 -8.53
C GLY A 322 -6.83 -3.48 -9.27
N TYR A 323 -7.15 -4.60 -9.94
CA TYR A 323 -6.23 -5.42 -10.73
C TYR A 323 -5.87 -4.84 -12.11
N ARG A 324 -6.46 -3.71 -12.52
CA ARG A 324 -6.00 -2.99 -13.71
C ARG A 324 -4.61 -2.40 -13.43
N VAL A 325 -3.71 -2.42 -14.41
CA VAL A 325 -2.32 -1.98 -14.18
C VAL A 325 -2.22 -0.49 -13.80
N THR A 326 -3.16 0.32 -14.27
CA THR A 326 -3.25 1.77 -13.97
C THR A 326 -3.99 2.06 -12.67
N ALA A 327 -4.68 1.07 -12.09
CA ALA A 327 -5.45 1.27 -10.89
C ALA A 327 -4.55 1.66 -9.73
N ARG A 328 -4.95 2.73 -9.06
CA ARG A 328 -4.36 3.21 -7.82
C ARG A 328 -5.42 3.30 -6.74
N MET A 329 -4.97 3.12 -5.51
CA MET A 329 -5.78 3.30 -4.31
C MET A 329 -4.86 3.89 -3.24
N LYS A 330 -5.39 4.16 -2.06
CA LYS A 330 -4.67 4.82 -0.99
C LYS A 330 -5.08 4.27 0.37
N SER A 331 -4.15 4.32 1.31
CA SER A 331 -4.38 3.92 2.69
C SER A 331 -3.50 4.75 3.63
N SER A 332 -3.96 4.98 4.85
CA SER A 332 -3.16 5.63 5.90
C SER A 332 -1.92 4.80 6.21
N PRO A 333 -0.75 5.42 6.42
CA PRO A 333 0.51 4.71 6.63
C PRO A 333 0.48 3.75 7.81
N GLU A 334 -0.38 3.98 8.80
CA GLU A 334 -0.51 3.20 10.03
C GLU A 334 -1.46 1.99 9.88
N SER A 335 -2.17 1.86 8.77
CA SER A 335 -3.18 0.82 8.60
C SER A 335 -2.59 -0.53 8.20
N GLY A 336 -2.84 -1.56 9.00
CA GLY A 336 -2.75 -2.95 8.60
C GLY A 336 -4.09 -3.43 8.03
N LEU A 337 -4.07 -4.05 6.84
CA LEU A 337 -5.22 -4.68 6.22
C LEU A 337 -4.90 -6.14 5.85
N GLU A 338 -5.90 -7.02 5.93
CA GLU A 338 -5.78 -8.44 5.55
C GLU A 338 -5.42 -8.65 4.07
N ASN A 339 -5.64 -7.65 3.24
CA ASN A 339 -5.45 -7.71 1.79
C ASN A 339 -4.35 -6.77 1.27
N LEU A 340 -3.45 -6.31 2.15
CA LEU A 340 -2.38 -5.36 1.83
C LEU A 340 -1.03 -5.86 2.34
N GLY A 341 -0.10 -6.05 1.42
CA GLY A 341 1.29 -6.40 1.63
C GLY A 341 2.21 -5.44 0.87
N PHE A 342 3.36 -5.93 0.40
CA PHE A 342 4.33 -5.13 -0.35
C PHE A 342 5.38 -6.01 -1.04
N ARG A 343 6.14 -5.39 -1.96
CA ARG A 343 7.39 -5.92 -2.52
C ARG A 343 8.46 -4.82 -2.49
N CYS A 344 9.73 -5.18 -2.62
CA CYS A 344 10.84 -4.22 -2.56
C CYS A 344 11.55 -4.01 -3.89
N VAL A 345 12.30 -2.90 -3.98
CA VAL A 345 13.23 -2.57 -5.09
C VAL A 345 14.61 -2.17 -4.55
N ARG A 346 15.59 -2.10 -5.46
CA ARG A 346 16.95 -1.61 -5.17
C ARG A 346 17.53 -0.81 -6.32
#